data_AF-A0A535RLQ5-F1
#
_entry.id   AF-A0A535RLQ5-F1
#
_cell.length_a   1.000
_cell.length_b   1.000
_cell.length_c   1.000
_cell.angle_alpha   90.00
_cell.angle_beta   90.00
_cell.angle_gamma   90.00
#
_symmetry.space_group_name_H-M   'P 1'
#
loop_
_entity.id
_entity.type
_entity.pdbx_description
1 polymer ?
#
loop_
_entity_poly.entity_id
_entity_poly.type
_entity_poly.pdbx_seq_one_letter_code
_entity_poly.pdbx_strand_id
1 'polypeptide(L)'
;MKAALIARRELGDIVGDRSFVLGLIGLAAIPLLLVNFGGPRIPAQFLLIFGVQAALFPTFMTVSVASSTFIQDREGQTLLPLLAAPVSDSQIITGKLAAIFLPAAGASLVALTIFYTAASFRFGHELVGAVFTPEILYSLIVISALIVLTLASWSMVIASRVRTVRAAQQLSGILIAVLYAGIAFAAQYLFQAFDGLLLVALPLGILALDILALELARRLWGREEVIARI
;
A
#
# COMPACT_ATOMS: atom_id res chain seq x y z
N MET A 1 -2.29 -9.38 22.37
CA MET A 1 -1.56 -8.28 23.05
C MET A 1 -0.11 -8.12 22.57
N LYS A 2 0.67 -9.19 22.34
CA LYS A 2 2.07 -9.09 21.90
C LYS A 2 2.28 -8.53 20.48
N ALA A 3 1.43 -8.91 19.51
CA ALA A 3 1.50 -8.39 18.14
C ALA A 3 1.34 -6.85 18.07
N ALA A 4 0.47 -6.27 18.91
CA ALA A 4 0.25 -4.82 18.96
C ALA A 4 1.45 -4.04 19.51
N LEU A 5 2.20 -4.64 20.46
CA LEU A 5 3.43 -4.04 20.99
C LEU A 5 4.54 -4.00 19.92
N ILE A 6 4.67 -5.08 19.15
CA ILE A 6 5.59 -5.14 18.00
C ILE A 6 5.19 -4.08 16.99
N ALA A 7 3.90 -4.05 16.61
CA ALA A 7 3.39 -3.08 15.65
C ALA A 7 3.67 -1.63 16.08
N ARG A 8 3.47 -1.30 17.37
CA ARG A 8 3.70 0.04 17.89
C ARG A 8 5.17 0.46 17.82
N ARG A 9 6.09 -0.45 18.15
CA ARG A 9 7.53 -0.17 18.07
C ARG A 9 7.96 0.07 16.63
N GLU A 10 7.65 -0.89 15.75
CA GLU A 10 7.99 -0.83 14.32
C GLU A 10 7.37 0.39 13.64
N LEU A 11 6.13 0.73 13.98
CA LEU A 11 5.47 1.94 13.47
C LEU A 11 6.23 3.20 13.88
N GLY A 12 6.72 3.27 15.11
CA GLY A 12 7.55 4.38 15.58
C GLY A 12 8.85 4.52 14.79
N ASP A 13 9.51 3.39 14.48
CA ASP A 13 10.75 3.37 13.71
C ASP A 13 10.51 3.78 12.24
N ILE A 14 9.42 3.29 11.63
CA ILE A 14 9.04 3.61 10.24
C ILE A 14 8.62 5.09 10.11
N VAL A 15 7.74 5.58 11.00
CA VAL A 15 7.26 6.97 10.97
C VAL A 15 8.37 7.94 11.42
N GLY A 16 9.34 7.48 12.19
CA GLY A 16 10.54 8.25 12.55
C GLY A 16 11.51 8.46 11.39
N ASP A 17 11.48 7.62 10.35
CA ASP A 17 12.32 7.80 9.17
C ASP A 17 11.84 8.98 8.31
N ARG A 18 12.65 10.03 8.27
CA ARG A 18 12.41 11.23 7.46
C ARG A 18 12.23 10.90 5.98
N SER A 19 12.96 9.92 5.47
CA SER A 19 12.91 9.53 4.05
C SER A 19 11.55 8.96 3.70
N PHE A 20 10.99 8.13 4.60
CA PHE A 20 9.65 7.58 4.45
C PHE A 20 8.58 8.66 4.49
N VAL A 21 8.62 9.52 5.52
CA VAL A 21 7.63 10.60 5.70
C VAL A 21 7.68 11.60 4.54
N LEU A 22 8.87 12.03 4.12
CA LEU A 22 9.02 12.94 2.99
C LEU A 22 8.55 12.31 1.68
N GLY A 23 8.81 11.02 1.46
CA GLY A 23 8.31 10.29 0.31
C GLY A 23 6.79 10.20 0.29
N LEU A 24 6.15 9.90 1.42
CA LEU A 24 4.69 9.89 1.56
C LEU A 24 4.08 11.27 1.26
N ILE A 25 4.63 12.33 1.85
CA ILE A 25 4.16 13.70 1.63
C ILE A 25 4.32 14.08 0.15
N GLY A 26 5.49 13.79 -0.43
CA GLY A 26 5.76 14.07 -1.83
C GLY A 26 4.78 13.37 -2.77
N LEU A 27 4.55 12.07 -2.57
CA LEU A 27 3.63 11.28 -3.38
C LEU A 27 2.16 11.71 -3.20
N ALA A 28 1.76 12.05 -1.97
CA ALA A 28 0.43 12.59 -1.68
C ALA A 28 0.20 13.98 -2.30
N ALA A 29 1.26 14.78 -2.45
CA ALA A 29 1.17 16.13 -3.02
C ALA A 29 0.98 16.12 -4.55
N ILE A 30 1.45 15.10 -5.27
CA ILE A 30 1.39 15.06 -6.75
C ILE A 30 -0.04 15.25 -7.28
N PRO A 31 -1.06 14.47 -6.86
CA PRO A 31 -2.42 14.66 -7.36
C PRO A 31 -3.01 16.05 -7.05
N LEU A 32 -2.62 16.67 -5.92
CA LEU A 32 -3.01 18.04 -5.60
C LEU A 32 -2.40 19.05 -6.57
N LEU A 33 -1.14 18.86 -6.94
CA LEU A 33 -0.50 19.68 -7.96
C LEU A 33 -1.22 19.50 -9.30
N LEU A 34 -1.52 18.27 -9.72
CA LEU A 34 -2.21 17.99 -11.00
C LEU A 34 -3.59 18.65 -11.10
N VAL A 35 -4.34 18.71 -9.99
CA VAL A 35 -5.61 19.45 -9.92
C VAL A 35 -5.42 20.95 -10.17
N ASN A 36 -4.36 21.54 -9.63
CA ASN A 36 -4.06 22.96 -9.78
C ASN A 36 -3.48 23.31 -11.16
N PHE A 37 -2.79 22.36 -11.81
CA PHE A 37 -2.30 22.51 -13.18
C PHE A 37 -3.40 22.27 -14.25
N GLY A 38 -4.57 21.74 -13.85
CA GLY A 38 -5.71 21.57 -14.75
C GLY A 38 -6.36 22.89 -15.17
N GLY A 39 -6.84 22.95 -16.41
CA GLY A 39 -7.58 24.10 -16.94
C GLY A 39 -8.87 24.41 -16.15
N PRO A 40 -9.55 25.54 -16.44
CA PRO A 40 -10.79 25.93 -15.74
C PRO A 40 -11.90 24.87 -15.82
N ARG A 41 -11.89 24.05 -16.87
CA ARG A 41 -12.80 22.93 -17.09
C ARG A 41 -11.98 21.65 -17.18
N ILE A 42 -12.26 20.70 -16.29
CA ILE A 42 -11.66 19.37 -16.30
C ILE A 42 -12.72 18.33 -16.70
N PRO A 43 -12.45 17.46 -17.67
CA PRO A 43 -13.34 16.33 -17.95
C PRO A 43 -13.42 15.38 -16.75
N ALA A 44 -14.62 14.85 -16.47
CA ALA A 44 -14.89 13.97 -15.33
C ALA A 44 -13.92 12.76 -15.23
N GLN A 45 -13.51 12.21 -16.37
CA GLN A 45 -12.54 11.11 -16.45
C GLN A 45 -11.18 11.48 -15.84
N PHE A 46 -10.67 12.69 -16.08
CA PHE A 46 -9.38 13.12 -15.53
C PHE A 46 -9.49 13.39 -14.04
N LEU A 47 -10.64 13.91 -13.61
CA LEU A 47 -10.91 14.11 -12.19
C LEU A 47 -10.90 12.77 -11.44
N LEU A 48 -11.57 11.73 -11.98
CA LEU A 48 -11.54 10.39 -11.42
C LEU A 48 -10.11 9.80 -11.39
N ILE A 49 -9.36 9.93 -12.49
CA ILE A 49 -7.97 9.46 -12.57
C ILE A 49 -7.11 10.12 -11.48
N PHE A 50 -7.24 11.43 -11.25
CA PHE A 50 -6.48 12.10 -10.20
C PHE A 50 -6.91 11.66 -8.79
N GLY A 51 -8.20 11.35 -8.57
CA GLY A 51 -8.66 10.76 -7.31
C GLY A 51 -8.12 9.35 -7.06
N VAL A 52 -8.08 8.52 -8.10
CA VAL A 52 -7.42 7.20 -8.05
C VAL A 52 -5.93 7.37 -7.71
N GLN A 53 -5.24 8.30 -8.37
CA GLN A 53 -3.84 8.59 -8.07
C GLN A 53 -3.64 9.09 -6.63
N ALA A 54 -4.54 9.93 -6.11
CA ALA A 54 -4.49 10.40 -4.73
C ALA A 54 -4.61 9.27 -3.71
N ALA A 55 -5.49 8.30 -3.97
CA ALA A 55 -5.63 7.12 -3.12
C ALA A 55 -4.43 6.17 -3.22
N LEU A 56 -3.84 6.03 -4.41
CA LEU A 56 -2.83 4.99 -4.66
C LEU A 56 -1.38 5.46 -4.52
N PHE A 57 -1.03 6.72 -4.82
CA PHE A 57 0.38 7.13 -4.82
C PHE A 57 1.10 6.97 -3.48
N PRO A 58 0.47 7.21 -2.32
CA PRO A 58 1.14 6.98 -1.03
C PRO A 58 1.55 5.51 -0.81
N THR A 59 0.88 4.55 -1.44
CA THR A 59 1.19 3.12 -1.25
C THR A 59 2.50 2.69 -1.94
N PHE A 60 3.12 3.53 -2.78
CA PHE A 60 4.45 3.24 -3.34
C PHE A 60 5.53 3.10 -2.26
N MET A 61 5.40 3.84 -1.16
CA MET A 61 6.37 3.78 -0.07
C MET A 61 6.33 2.44 0.67
N THR A 62 5.22 1.70 0.58
CA THR A 62 5.05 0.38 1.19
C THR A 62 6.11 -0.61 0.72
N VAL A 63 6.45 -0.60 -0.58
CA VAL A 63 7.48 -1.50 -1.13
C VAL A 63 8.85 -1.25 -0.51
N SER A 64 9.22 0.03 -0.38
CA SER A 64 10.52 0.42 0.17
C SER A 64 10.67 -0.07 1.60
N VAL A 65 9.67 0.23 2.43
CA VAL A 65 9.66 -0.11 3.86
C VAL A 65 9.54 -1.62 4.09
N ALA A 66 8.61 -2.30 3.41
CA ALA A 66 8.43 -3.74 3.59
C ALA A 66 9.71 -4.52 3.22
N SER A 67 10.38 -4.11 2.13
CA SER A 67 11.62 -4.73 1.69
C SER A 67 12.79 -4.47 2.65
N SER A 68 12.92 -3.24 3.17
CA SER A 68 14.00 -2.88 4.08
C SER A 68 13.82 -3.53 5.46
N THR A 69 12.63 -3.46 6.05
CA THR A 69 12.36 -4.01 7.38
C THR A 69 12.67 -5.52 7.41
N PHE A 70 12.22 -6.27 6.41
CA PHE A 70 12.41 -7.73 6.39
C PHE A 70 13.89 -8.14 6.27
N ILE A 71 14.66 -7.47 5.41
CA ILE A 71 16.06 -7.80 5.21
C ILE A 71 16.91 -7.31 6.38
N GLN A 72 16.60 -6.16 6.95
CA GLN A 72 17.27 -5.65 8.14
C GLN A 72 17.05 -6.57 9.35
N ASP A 73 15.86 -7.16 9.52
CA ASP A 73 15.63 -8.17 10.55
C ASP A 73 16.50 -9.42 10.34
N ARG A 74 16.69 -9.82 9.08
CA ARG A 74 17.52 -10.97 8.70
C ARG A 74 19.01 -10.71 8.96
N GLU A 75 19.50 -9.53 8.65
CA GLU A 75 20.92 -9.16 8.78
C GLU A 75 21.30 -8.73 10.22
N GLY A 76 20.38 -8.10 10.95
CA GLY A 76 20.65 -7.41 12.21
C GLY A 76 20.67 -8.26 13.49
N GLN A 77 20.63 -9.59 13.41
CA GLN A 77 20.53 -10.50 14.57
C GLN A 77 19.32 -10.25 15.51
N THR A 78 18.34 -9.41 15.15
CA THR A 78 17.10 -9.20 15.92
C THR A 78 16.17 -10.40 15.90
N LEU A 79 16.39 -11.36 14.99
CA LEU A 79 15.74 -12.66 14.95
C LEU A 79 16.08 -13.55 16.17
N LEU A 80 17.30 -13.47 16.73
CA LEU A 80 17.70 -14.30 17.86
C LEU A 80 16.89 -13.97 19.15
N PRO A 81 16.72 -12.68 19.53
CA PRO A 81 15.83 -12.30 20.62
C PRO A 81 14.33 -12.57 20.35
N LEU A 82 13.87 -12.43 19.09
CA LEU A 82 12.47 -12.65 18.72
C LEU A 82 12.08 -14.14 18.68
N LEU A 83 13.01 -15.02 18.29
CA LEU A 83 12.86 -16.48 18.34
C LEU A 83 12.96 -17.02 19.77
N ALA A 84 13.69 -16.34 20.65
CA ALA A 84 13.76 -16.65 22.08
C ALA A 84 12.52 -16.18 22.87
N ALA A 85 11.73 -15.25 22.29
CA ALA A 85 10.49 -14.79 22.89
C ALA A 85 9.35 -15.79 22.61
N PRO A 86 8.45 -16.07 23.58
CA PRO A 86 7.29 -16.93 23.35
C PRO A 86 6.21 -16.17 22.56
N VAL A 87 6.49 -15.93 21.27
CA VAL A 87 5.66 -15.21 20.30
C VAL A 87 5.55 -16.10 19.06
N SER A 88 4.33 -16.32 18.55
CA SER A 88 4.16 -17.12 17.35
C SER A 88 4.60 -16.37 16.10
N ASP A 89 5.08 -17.08 15.08
CA ASP A 89 5.48 -16.50 13.78
C ASP A 89 4.36 -15.64 13.17
N SER A 90 3.11 -16.09 13.28
CA SER A 90 1.93 -15.35 12.83
C SER A 90 1.74 -14.00 13.54
N GLN A 91 2.10 -13.89 14.82
CA GLN A 91 1.99 -12.64 15.58
C GLN A 91 3.09 -11.64 15.19
N ILE A 92 4.28 -12.13 14.83
CA ILE A 92 5.38 -11.31 14.33
C ILE A 92 5.01 -10.75 12.94
N ILE A 93 4.59 -11.62 12.02
CA ILE A 93 4.19 -11.23 10.66
C ILE A 93 3.04 -10.22 10.72
N THR A 94 1.99 -10.51 11.48
CA THR A 94 0.83 -9.60 11.59
C THR A 94 1.23 -8.26 12.22
N GLY A 95 2.11 -8.27 13.23
CA GLY A 95 2.60 -7.04 13.87
C GLY A 95 3.39 -6.15 12.90
N LYS A 96 4.29 -6.74 12.10
CA LYS A 96 5.07 -6.02 11.09
C LYS A 96 4.21 -5.51 9.95
N LEU A 97 3.30 -6.34 9.43
CA LEU A 97 2.37 -5.91 8.40
C LEU A 97 1.47 -4.78 8.90
N ALA A 98 0.99 -4.82 10.15
CA ALA A 98 0.21 -3.73 10.73
C ALA A 98 1.01 -2.43 10.85
N ALA A 99 2.29 -2.51 11.26
CA ALA A 99 3.17 -1.35 11.36
C ALA A 99 3.43 -0.67 10.01
N ILE A 100 3.50 -1.45 8.93
CA ILE A 100 3.65 -0.95 7.56
C ILE A 100 2.31 -0.43 7.02
N PHE A 101 1.23 -1.18 7.28
CA PHE A 101 -0.11 -0.91 6.76
C PHE A 101 -0.67 0.41 7.26
N LEU A 102 -0.63 0.64 8.58
CA LEU A 102 -1.25 1.80 9.21
C LEU A 102 -0.77 3.15 8.64
N PRO A 103 0.54 3.44 8.54
CA PRO A 103 1.00 4.72 8.01
C PRO A 103 0.72 4.85 6.52
N ALA A 104 0.86 3.79 5.72
CA ALA A 104 0.63 3.85 4.28
C ALA A 104 -0.86 4.02 3.94
N ALA A 105 -1.74 3.20 4.53
CA ALA A 105 -3.19 3.30 4.34
C ALA A 105 -3.75 4.62 4.91
N GLY A 106 -3.23 5.06 6.06
CA GLY A 106 -3.56 6.37 6.64
C GLY A 106 -3.16 7.52 5.71
N ALA A 107 -1.97 7.47 5.12
CA ALA A 107 -1.52 8.47 4.15
C ALA A 107 -2.38 8.49 2.89
N SER A 108 -2.78 7.32 2.37
CA SER A 108 -3.74 7.21 1.25
C SER A 108 -5.10 7.85 1.56
N LEU A 109 -5.64 7.60 2.74
CA LEU A 109 -6.91 8.20 3.17
C LEU A 109 -6.80 9.72 3.31
N VAL A 110 -5.72 10.21 3.92
CA VAL A 110 -5.46 11.64 4.07
C VAL A 110 -5.29 12.29 2.70
N ALA A 111 -4.50 11.70 1.80
CA ALA A 111 -4.27 12.21 0.45
C ALA A 111 -5.59 12.30 -0.35
N LEU A 112 -6.41 11.24 -0.32
CA LEU A 112 -7.72 11.24 -0.97
C LEU A 112 -8.66 12.32 -0.39
N THR A 113 -8.66 12.50 0.93
CA THR A 113 -9.49 13.51 1.60
C THR A 113 -9.07 14.92 1.22
N ILE A 114 -7.77 15.22 1.25
CA ILE A 114 -7.24 16.54 0.84
C ILE A 114 -7.54 16.77 -0.64
N PHE A 115 -7.35 15.76 -1.48
CA PHE A 115 -7.67 15.83 -2.91
C PHE A 115 -9.15 16.15 -3.15
N TYR A 116 -10.07 15.40 -2.54
CA TYR A 116 -11.52 15.61 -2.69
C TYR A 116 -11.91 17.03 -2.28
N THR A 117 -11.35 17.51 -1.17
CA THR A 117 -11.61 18.85 -0.64
C THR A 117 -11.08 19.93 -1.58
N ALA A 118 -9.82 19.82 -2.01
CA ALA A 118 -9.19 20.79 -2.92
C ALA A 118 -9.89 20.82 -4.29
N ALA A 119 -10.24 19.66 -4.83
CA ALA A 119 -11.01 19.56 -6.08
C ALA A 119 -12.40 20.19 -5.95
N SER A 120 -13.09 19.98 -4.81
CA SER A 120 -14.40 20.56 -4.56
C SER A 120 -14.37 22.08 -4.51
N PHE A 121 -13.34 22.67 -3.88
CA PHE A 121 -13.13 24.12 -3.89
C PHE A 121 -12.79 24.66 -5.29
N ARG A 122 -12.05 23.90 -6.09
CA ARG A 122 -11.53 24.37 -7.39
C ARG A 122 -12.51 24.22 -8.56
N PHE A 123 -13.26 23.12 -8.60
CA PHE A 123 -14.14 22.75 -9.71
C PHE A 123 -15.63 22.76 -9.36
N GLY A 124 -15.96 22.95 -8.07
CA GLY A 124 -17.33 22.97 -7.56
C GLY A 124 -17.77 21.62 -7.00
N HIS A 125 -18.51 21.68 -5.89
CA HIS A 125 -18.98 20.51 -5.14
C HIS A 125 -19.91 19.62 -5.97
N GLU A 126 -20.72 20.19 -6.88
CA GLU A 126 -21.65 19.42 -7.71
C GLU A 126 -20.93 18.48 -8.67
N LEU A 127 -19.91 18.97 -9.39
CA LEU A 127 -19.14 18.16 -10.32
C LEU A 127 -18.36 17.07 -9.58
N VAL A 128 -17.69 17.44 -8.49
CA VAL A 128 -16.86 16.50 -7.71
C VAL A 128 -17.73 15.45 -7.03
N GLY A 129 -18.87 15.83 -6.45
CA GLY A 129 -19.82 14.91 -5.82
C GLY A 129 -20.50 13.97 -6.83
N ALA A 130 -20.73 14.42 -8.08
CA ALA A 130 -21.24 13.57 -9.14
C ALA A 130 -20.20 12.52 -9.61
N VAL A 131 -18.91 12.85 -9.60
CA VAL A 131 -17.82 11.94 -9.98
C VAL A 131 -17.43 11.00 -8.85
N PHE A 132 -17.37 11.50 -7.62
CA PHE A 132 -16.97 10.75 -6.44
C PHE A 132 -18.20 10.46 -5.56
N THR A 133 -19.04 9.55 -6.06
CA THR A 133 -20.14 9.02 -5.26
C THR A 133 -19.58 8.33 -4.00
N PRO A 134 -20.38 8.20 -2.91
CA PRO A 134 -19.95 7.49 -1.71
C PRO A 134 -19.43 6.08 -1.98
N GLU A 135 -20.01 5.39 -2.97
CA GLU A 135 -19.60 4.06 -3.43
C GLU A 135 -18.18 4.08 -4.00
N ILE A 136 -17.88 5.04 -4.89
CA ILE A 136 -16.54 5.20 -5.48
C ILE A 136 -15.52 5.55 -4.40
N LEU A 137 -15.83 6.49 -3.51
CA LEU A 137 -14.93 6.86 -2.41
C LEU A 137 -14.63 5.66 -1.50
N TYR A 138 -15.66 4.90 -1.15
CA TYR A 138 -15.50 3.67 -0.36
C TYR A 138 -14.63 2.66 -1.08
N SER A 139 -14.88 2.39 -2.37
CA SER A 139 -14.07 1.49 -3.18
C SER A 139 -12.61 1.95 -3.26
N LEU A 140 -12.32 3.25 -3.43
CA LEU A 140 -10.95 3.77 -3.45
C LEU A 140 -10.23 3.55 -2.12
N ILE A 141 -10.91 3.79 -1.00
CA ILE A 141 -10.35 3.54 0.34
C ILE A 141 -10.03 2.05 0.51
N VAL A 142 -10.97 1.17 0.18
CA VAL A 142 -10.78 -0.29 0.29
C VAL A 142 -9.67 -0.77 -0.64
N ILE A 143 -9.67 -0.36 -1.91
CA ILE A 143 -8.66 -0.75 -2.89
C ILE A 143 -7.28 -0.29 -2.44
N SER A 144 -7.13 0.95 -1.98
CA SER A 144 -5.84 1.46 -1.50
C SER A 144 -5.32 0.66 -0.30
N ALA A 145 -6.20 0.33 0.66
CA ALA A 145 -5.84 -0.51 1.80
C ALA A 145 -5.41 -1.92 1.38
N LEU A 146 -6.16 -2.56 0.49
CA LEU A 146 -5.81 -3.89 -0.01
C LEU A 146 -4.48 -3.87 -0.77
N ILE A 147 -4.24 -2.86 -1.62
CA ILE A 147 -2.95 -2.72 -2.32
C ILE A 147 -1.78 -2.58 -1.35
N VAL A 148 -1.93 -1.84 -0.25
CA VAL A 148 -0.89 -1.76 0.80
C VAL A 148 -0.60 -3.15 1.37
N LEU A 149 -1.63 -3.96 1.62
CA LEU A 149 -1.44 -5.35 2.07
C LEU A 149 -0.78 -6.21 1.00
N THR A 150 -1.17 -6.08 -0.26
CA THR A 150 -0.58 -6.82 -1.39
C THR A 150 0.90 -6.51 -1.50
N LEU A 151 1.26 -5.23 -1.50
CA LEU A 151 2.65 -4.79 -1.62
C LEU A 151 3.47 -5.25 -0.42
N ALA A 152 2.95 -5.09 0.80
CA ALA A 152 3.68 -5.50 2.00
C ALA A 152 3.92 -7.03 2.05
N SER A 153 2.89 -7.83 1.74
CA SER A 153 2.97 -9.29 1.77
C SER A 153 3.85 -9.86 0.65
N TRP A 154 3.71 -9.37 -0.57
CA TRP A 154 4.56 -9.83 -1.67
C TRP A 154 6.00 -9.32 -1.56
N SER A 155 6.23 -8.10 -1.07
CA SER A 155 7.60 -7.64 -0.79
C SER A 155 8.27 -8.54 0.24
N MET A 156 7.53 -9.04 1.22
CA MET A 156 8.03 -10.03 2.18
C MET A 156 8.41 -11.36 1.50
N VAL A 157 7.55 -11.87 0.60
CA VAL A 157 7.84 -13.08 -0.21
C VAL A 157 9.11 -12.87 -1.05
N ILE A 158 9.23 -11.74 -1.73
CA ILE A 158 10.39 -11.40 -2.57
C ILE A 158 11.65 -11.27 -1.70
N ALA A 159 11.57 -10.57 -0.58
CA ALA A 159 12.68 -10.36 0.35
C ALA A 159 13.24 -11.67 0.94
N SER A 160 12.42 -12.72 1.05
CA SER A 160 12.90 -14.05 1.45
C SER A 160 13.87 -14.68 0.44
N ARG A 161 13.75 -14.33 -0.85
CA ARG A 161 14.50 -14.92 -1.97
C ARG A 161 15.76 -14.15 -2.35
N VAL A 162 15.93 -12.93 -1.85
CA VAL A 162 17.07 -12.07 -2.18
C VAL A 162 17.90 -11.74 -0.93
N ARG A 163 19.13 -11.27 -1.16
CA ARG A 163 20.09 -10.99 -0.09
C ARG A 163 20.26 -9.52 0.25
N THR A 164 19.83 -8.60 -0.62
CA THR A 164 20.06 -7.16 -0.43
C THR A 164 18.76 -6.39 -0.50
N VAL A 165 18.65 -5.34 0.32
CA VAL A 165 17.48 -4.43 0.34
C VAL A 165 17.18 -3.90 -1.07
N ARG A 166 18.23 -3.50 -1.79
CA ARG A 166 18.10 -2.95 -3.15
C ARG A 166 17.50 -3.94 -4.14
N ALA A 167 17.89 -5.21 -4.09
CA ALA A 167 17.32 -6.23 -4.97
C ALA A 167 15.84 -6.51 -4.64
N ALA A 168 15.49 -6.54 -3.35
CA ALA A 168 14.10 -6.71 -2.93
C ALA A 168 13.21 -5.56 -3.39
N GLN A 169 13.70 -4.32 -3.23
CA GLN A 169 13.00 -3.12 -3.68
C GLN A 169 12.82 -3.08 -5.20
N GLN A 170 13.83 -3.48 -5.98
CA GLN A 170 13.72 -3.50 -7.44
C GLN A 170 12.70 -4.53 -7.93
N LEU A 171 12.74 -5.76 -7.41
CA LEU A 171 11.79 -6.80 -7.78
C LEU A 171 10.37 -6.46 -7.31
N SER A 172 10.21 -5.94 -6.09
CA SER A 172 8.93 -5.43 -5.60
C SER A 172 8.46 -4.19 -6.37
N GLY A 173 9.40 -3.41 -6.91
CA GLY A 173 9.17 -2.29 -7.82
C GLY A 173 8.50 -2.71 -9.13
N ILE A 174 8.86 -3.90 -9.64
CA ILE A 174 8.21 -4.49 -10.81
C ILE A 174 6.77 -4.89 -10.46
N LEU A 175 6.56 -5.50 -9.29
CA LEU A 175 5.22 -5.86 -8.82
C LEU A 175 4.29 -4.65 -8.76
N ILE A 176 4.71 -3.56 -8.12
CA ILE A 176 3.88 -2.35 -8.03
C ILE A 176 3.63 -1.77 -9.43
N ALA A 177 4.63 -1.74 -10.31
CA ALA A 177 4.44 -1.26 -11.69
C ALA A 177 3.38 -2.08 -12.45
N VAL A 178 3.41 -3.42 -12.33
CA VAL A 178 2.43 -4.31 -12.98
C VAL A 178 1.03 -4.11 -12.39
N LEU A 179 0.91 -4.03 -11.06
CA LEU A 179 -0.37 -3.78 -10.40
C LEU A 179 -0.98 -2.45 -10.86
N TYR A 180 -0.17 -1.39 -10.92
CA TYR A 180 -0.65 -0.06 -11.31
C TYR A 180 -0.98 0.03 -12.79
N ALA A 181 -0.19 -0.63 -13.65
CA ALA A 181 -0.53 -0.76 -15.06
C ALA A 181 -1.87 -1.48 -15.24
N GLY A 182 -2.11 -2.55 -14.48
CA GLY A 182 -3.39 -3.28 -14.48
C GLY A 182 -4.55 -2.42 -14.00
N ILE A 183 -4.38 -1.65 -12.92
CA ILE A 183 -5.41 -0.75 -12.40
C ILE A 183 -5.68 0.40 -13.37
N ALA A 184 -4.64 1.00 -13.96
CA ALA A 184 -4.78 2.07 -14.93
C ALA A 184 -5.48 1.59 -16.21
N PHE A 185 -5.10 0.41 -16.70
CA PHE A 185 -5.78 -0.26 -17.81
C PHE A 185 -7.25 -0.50 -17.45
N ALA A 186 -7.52 -1.13 -16.29
CA ALA A 186 -8.87 -1.36 -15.81
C ALA A 186 -9.67 -0.04 -15.76
N ALA A 187 -9.13 1.03 -15.18
CA ALA A 187 -9.79 2.33 -15.07
C ALA A 187 -10.18 2.94 -16.43
N GLN A 188 -9.36 2.75 -17.47
CA GLN A 188 -9.64 3.26 -18.83
C GLN A 188 -10.83 2.54 -19.49
N TYR A 189 -10.97 1.24 -19.29
CA TYR A 189 -12.11 0.47 -19.80
C TYR A 189 -13.32 0.53 -18.84
N LEU A 190 -13.08 0.67 -17.54
CA LEU A 190 -14.12 0.79 -16.50
C LEU A 190 -14.93 2.08 -16.65
N PHE A 191 -14.35 3.20 -17.12
CA PHE A 191 -15.09 4.46 -17.23
C PHE A 191 -16.35 4.37 -18.10
N GLN A 192 -16.41 3.41 -19.03
CA GLN A 192 -17.58 3.15 -19.88
C GLN A 192 -18.55 2.11 -19.29
N ALA A 193 -18.14 1.37 -18.25
CA ALA A 193 -18.84 0.22 -17.70
C ALA A 193 -18.70 0.12 -16.17
N PHE A 194 -18.72 1.26 -15.44
CA PHE A 194 -18.79 1.29 -13.97
C PHE A 194 -20.17 0.77 -13.52
N ASP A 195 -20.37 -0.53 -13.72
CA ASP A 195 -21.49 -1.27 -13.18
C ASP A 195 -21.11 -1.73 -11.77
N GLY A 196 -22.09 -1.84 -10.87
CA GLY A 196 -21.85 -2.14 -9.46
C GLY A 196 -21.04 -3.43 -9.23
N LEU A 197 -21.08 -4.36 -10.20
CA LEU A 197 -20.33 -5.61 -10.19
C LEU A 197 -18.80 -5.39 -10.14
N LEU A 198 -18.26 -4.44 -10.89
CA LEU A 198 -16.80 -4.23 -10.99
C LEU A 198 -16.23 -3.52 -9.76
N LEU A 199 -17.03 -2.64 -9.12
CA LEU A 199 -16.70 -2.02 -7.84
C LEU A 199 -16.52 -3.04 -6.72
N VAL A 200 -17.13 -4.22 -6.85
CA VAL A 200 -17.04 -5.33 -5.90
C VAL A 200 -16.01 -6.38 -6.35
N ALA A 201 -15.99 -6.74 -7.63
CA ALA A 201 -15.12 -7.78 -8.16
C ALA A 201 -13.62 -7.44 -8.03
N LEU A 202 -13.25 -6.17 -8.24
CA LEU A 202 -11.84 -5.75 -8.19
C LEU A 202 -11.26 -5.82 -6.77
N PRO A 203 -11.92 -5.26 -5.72
CA PRO A 203 -11.51 -5.50 -4.33
C PRO A 203 -11.45 -6.99 -3.96
N LEU A 204 -12.42 -7.80 -4.39
CA LEU A 204 -12.42 -9.24 -4.11
C LEU A 204 -11.23 -9.95 -4.75
N GLY A 205 -10.87 -9.58 -5.99
CA GLY A 205 -9.69 -10.10 -6.67
C GLY A 205 -8.38 -9.76 -5.94
N ILE A 206 -8.24 -8.51 -5.48
CA ILE A 206 -7.07 -8.09 -4.71
C ILE A 206 -7.03 -8.82 -3.35
N LEU A 207 -8.17 -8.95 -2.67
CA LEU A 207 -8.26 -9.68 -1.41
C LEU A 207 -7.83 -11.16 -1.57
N ALA A 208 -8.20 -11.79 -2.69
CA ALA A 208 -7.74 -13.15 -2.99
C ALA A 208 -6.21 -13.22 -3.18
N LEU A 209 -5.62 -12.21 -3.84
CA LEU A 209 -4.17 -12.08 -3.98
C LEU A 209 -3.49 -11.88 -2.61
N ASP A 210 -4.09 -11.09 -1.72
CA ASP A 210 -3.57 -10.86 -0.36
C ASP A 210 -3.57 -12.15 0.45
N ILE A 211 -4.67 -12.90 0.43
CA ILE A 211 -4.77 -14.18 1.14
C ILE A 211 -3.69 -15.15 0.64
N LEU A 212 -3.52 -15.25 -0.68
CA LEU A 212 -2.48 -16.08 -1.28
C LEU A 212 -1.07 -15.64 -0.86
N ALA A 213 -0.79 -14.34 -0.92
CA ALA A 213 0.50 -13.77 -0.57
C ALA A 213 0.84 -13.97 0.90
N LEU A 214 -0.12 -13.76 1.80
CA LEU A 214 0.05 -13.98 3.24
C LEU A 214 0.30 -15.45 3.56
N GLU A 215 -0.39 -16.36 2.89
CA GLU A 215 -0.17 -17.80 3.06
C GLU A 215 1.22 -18.21 2.53
N LEU A 216 1.65 -17.68 1.39
CA LEU A 216 3.01 -17.90 0.87
C LEU A 216 4.08 -17.31 1.79
N ALA A 217 3.89 -16.09 2.28
CA ALA A 217 4.78 -15.43 3.22
C ALA A 217 4.92 -16.24 4.52
N ARG A 218 3.79 -16.75 5.04
CA ARG A 218 3.77 -17.62 6.23
C ARG A 218 4.53 -18.92 6.01
N ARG A 219 4.35 -19.57 4.86
CA ARG A 219 5.05 -20.83 4.52
C ARG A 219 6.55 -20.63 4.35
N LEU A 220 6.96 -19.55 3.69
CA LEU A 220 8.37 -19.21 3.47
C LEU A 220 9.08 -18.74 4.74
N TRP A 221 8.34 -18.27 5.74
CA TRP A 221 8.85 -17.89 7.05
C TRP A 221 9.11 -19.11 7.98
N GLY A 222 8.55 -20.28 7.68
CA GLY A 222 8.59 -21.45 8.57
C GLY A 222 9.98 -22.08 8.76
N ARG A 223 10.62 -21.77 9.89
CA ARG A 223 11.59 -22.52 10.73
C ARG A 223 12.76 -23.34 10.16
N GLU A 224 12.76 -23.87 8.94
CA GLU A 224 13.81 -24.81 8.48
C GLU A 224 14.92 -24.15 7.65
N GLU A 225 14.62 -23.13 6.82
CA GLU A 225 15.64 -22.50 5.97
C GLU A 225 16.51 -21.45 6.68
N VAL A 226 16.05 -20.89 7.81
CA VAL A 226 16.85 -19.94 8.61
C VAL A 226 17.88 -20.68 9.45
N ILE A 227 17.57 -21.89 9.94
CA ILE A 227 18.51 -22.71 10.72
C ILE A 227 19.49 -23.46 9.79
N ALA A 228 19.06 -23.88 8.60
CA ALA A 228 19.93 -24.59 7.65
C ALA A 228 20.94 -23.69 6.90
N ARG A 229 20.90 -22.36 7.10
CA ARG A 229 21.77 -21.39 6.40
C ARG A 229 22.58 -20.47 7.34
N ILE A 230 22.59 -20.77 8.64
CA ILE A 230 23.60 -20.30 9.60
C ILE A 230 24.63 -21.41 9.73
#